data_AF-B0NMR7-F1
#
_entry.id   AF-B0NMR7-F1
#
_cell.length_a   1.000
_cell.length_b   1.000
_cell.length_c   1.000
_cell.angle_alpha   90.00
_cell.angle_beta   90.00
_cell.angle_gamma   90.00
#
_symmetry.space_group_name_H-M   'P 1'
#
loop_
_entity.id
_entity.type
_entity.pdbx_description
1 polymer ?
#
loop_
_entity_poly.entity_id
_entity_poly.type
_entity_poly.pdbx_seq_one_letter_code
_entity_poly.pdbx_strand_id
1 'polypeptide(L)'
;MKCTPKVRHQTFEMFFMKYGYEQRLIIVSRVKQEEAIAHLLRECHINKTQILTWVRMWDKYGRSELEQQPHCRPTVQLKEEVVHLILEKGVSLAHIRVEYRIDKTVLQRRGSTVRKYGYEALKPSKRRGDH
;
A
#
# COMPACT_ATOMS: atom_id res chain seq x y z
N MET A 1 -15.23 -29.53 -13.19
CA MET A 1 -14.15 -28.70 -12.61
C MET A 1 -14.74 -27.35 -12.24
N LYS A 2 -14.82 -27.01 -10.94
CA LYS A 2 -15.44 -25.75 -10.50
C LYS A 2 -14.43 -24.61 -10.67
N CYS A 3 -14.68 -23.73 -11.64
CA CYS A 3 -13.95 -22.48 -11.81
C CYS A 3 -14.17 -21.60 -10.55
N THR A 4 -13.17 -21.52 -9.69
CA THR A 4 -13.12 -20.51 -8.64
C THR A 4 -12.92 -19.15 -9.31
N PRO A 5 -13.76 -18.13 -9.01
CA PRO A 5 -13.59 -16.81 -9.59
C PRO A 5 -12.24 -16.28 -9.10
N LYS A 6 -11.38 -15.92 -10.05
CA LYS A 6 -10.10 -15.29 -9.80
C LYS A 6 -10.38 -13.93 -9.17
N VAL A 7 -10.39 -13.90 -7.85
CA VAL A 7 -10.46 -12.67 -7.06
C VAL A 7 -9.31 -11.80 -7.54
N ARG A 8 -9.62 -10.78 -8.35
CA ARG A 8 -8.67 -9.74 -8.73
C ARG A 8 -8.29 -9.05 -7.43
N HIS A 9 -7.13 -9.41 -6.89
CA HIS A 9 -6.54 -8.69 -5.77
C HIS A 9 -6.32 -7.24 -6.24
N GLN A 10 -6.97 -6.30 -5.57
CA GLN A 10 -6.81 -4.87 -5.83
C GLN A 10 -5.47 -4.42 -5.24
N THR A 11 -4.43 -4.39 -6.08
CA THR A 11 -3.11 -3.84 -5.74
C THR A 11 -3.23 -2.33 -5.49
N PHE A 12 -2.36 -1.79 -4.63
CA PHE A 12 -2.15 -0.36 -4.35
C PHE A 12 -2.09 0.49 -5.62
N GLU A 13 -1.49 -0.09 -6.67
CA GLU A 13 -1.45 0.43 -8.02
C GLU A 13 -2.84 0.89 -8.49
N MET A 14 -3.89 0.09 -8.28
CA MET A 14 -5.25 0.39 -8.73
C MET A 14 -5.94 1.46 -7.86
N PHE A 15 -5.56 1.59 -6.58
CA PHE A 15 -6.16 2.55 -5.65
C PHE A 15 -5.56 3.95 -5.74
N PHE A 16 -4.24 4.05 -5.99
CA PHE A 16 -3.62 5.33 -6.31
C PHE A 16 -4.01 5.74 -7.74
N MET A 17 -3.88 4.85 -8.74
CA MET A 17 -4.13 5.20 -10.15
C MET A 17 -5.58 5.62 -10.46
N LYS A 18 -6.57 5.25 -9.64
CA LYS A 18 -7.97 5.68 -9.86
C LYS A 18 -8.15 7.20 -9.78
N TYR A 19 -7.35 7.89 -8.97
CA TYR A 19 -7.44 9.35 -8.78
C TYR A 19 -6.12 10.00 -9.15
N GLY A 20 -6.16 10.90 -10.14
CA GLY A 20 -5.01 11.68 -10.58
C GLY A 20 -4.48 12.61 -9.49
N TYR A 21 -3.25 13.13 -9.67
CA TYR A 21 -2.61 14.05 -8.73
C TYR A 21 -3.52 15.22 -8.35
N GLU A 22 -4.04 15.93 -9.35
CA GLU A 22 -4.95 17.07 -9.17
C GLU A 22 -6.17 16.73 -8.30
N GLN A 23 -6.80 15.56 -8.54
CA GLN A 23 -7.96 15.15 -7.76
C GLN A 23 -7.59 14.90 -6.29
N ARG A 24 -6.47 14.21 -6.03
CA ARG A 24 -6.00 13.99 -4.65
C ARG A 24 -5.69 15.31 -3.97
N LEU A 25 -5.12 16.25 -4.71
CA LEU A 25 -4.75 17.56 -4.21
C LEU A 25 -5.97 18.38 -3.81
N ILE A 26 -7.01 18.41 -4.65
CA ILE A 26 -8.28 19.07 -4.36
C ILE A 26 -8.91 18.47 -3.10
N ILE A 27 -8.94 17.15 -2.98
CA ILE A 27 -9.56 16.46 -1.84
C ILE A 27 -8.81 16.74 -0.54
N VAL A 28 -7.47 16.64 -0.55
CA VAL A 28 -6.67 16.92 0.65
C VAL A 28 -6.75 18.40 1.03
N SER A 29 -6.75 19.31 0.05
CA SER A 29 -6.93 20.75 0.30
C SER A 29 -8.27 21.04 0.95
N ARG A 30 -9.36 20.41 0.49
CA ARG A 30 -10.70 20.54 1.07
C ARG A 30 -10.75 20.06 2.52
N VAL A 31 -10.16 18.89 2.81
CA VAL A 31 -10.05 18.39 4.21
C VAL A 31 -9.24 19.35 5.09
N LYS A 32 -8.18 19.97 4.55
CA LYS A 32 -7.38 20.97 5.29
C LYS A 32 -8.12 22.29 5.51
N GLN A 33 -9.11 22.60 4.69
CA GLN A 33 -10.07 23.70 4.90
C GLN A 33 -11.23 23.31 5.83
N GLU A 34 -11.05 22.23 6.61
CA GLU A 34 -12.03 21.71 7.57
C GLU A 34 -13.34 21.20 6.94
N GLU A 35 -13.34 20.92 5.63
CA GLU A 35 -14.47 20.28 4.99
C GLU A 35 -14.65 18.86 5.55
N ALA A 36 -15.88 18.56 5.99
CA ALA A 36 -16.13 17.30 6.64
C ALA A 36 -15.95 16.14 5.64
N ILE A 37 -15.13 15.16 6.02
CA ILE A 37 -14.83 13.97 5.20
C ILE A 37 -16.13 13.30 4.70
N ALA A 38 -17.21 13.33 5.49
CA ALA A 38 -18.51 12.78 5.11
C ALA A 38 -19.13 13.37 3.82
N HIS A 39 -18.81 14.62 3.48
CA HIS A 39 -19.23 15.25 2.21
C HIS A 39 -18.40 14.72 1.05
N LEU A 40 -17.07 14.66 1.21
CA LEU A 40 -16.14 14.10 0.23
C LEU A 40 -16.38 12.61 -0.07
N LEU A 41 -16.82 11.85 0.94
CA LEU A 41 -17.22 10.44 0.75
C LEU A 41 -18.43 10.31 -0.19
N ARG A 42 -19.38 11.26 -0.11
CA ARG A 42 -20.59 11.28 -0.94
C ARG A 42 -20.31 11.82 -2.34
N GLU A 43 -19.51 12.87 -2.48
CA GLU A 43 -19.22 13.50 -3.78
C GLU A 43 -18.24 12.70 -4.64
N CYS A 44 -17.17 12.17 -4.05
CA CYS A 44 -16.06 11.61 -4.85
C CYS A 44 -16.07 10.07 -4.94
N HIS A 45 -16.99 9.39 -4.25
CA HIS A 45 -17.01 7.92 -4.11
C HIS A 45 -15.64 7.35 -3.67
N ILE A 46 -14.98 8.03 -2.73
CA ILE A 46 -13.67 7.66 -2.20
C ILE A 46 -13.83 7.03 -0.83
N ASN A 47 -12.99 6.06 -0.50
CA ASN A 47 -12.99 5.45 0.82
C ASN A 47 -12.34 6.35 1.87
N LYS A 48 -12.94 6.45 3.07
CA LYS A 48 -12.42 7.22 4.22
C LYS A 48 -10.95 6.95 4.50
N THR A 49 -10.55 5.68 4.45
CA THR A 49 -9.17 5.25 4.67
C THR A 49 -8.20 5.82 3.64
N GLN A 50 -8.62 6.01 2.38
CA GLN A 50 -7.77 6.62 1.36
C GLN A 50 -7.58 8.12 1.62
N ILE A 51 -8.66 8.85 1.94
CA ILE A 51 -8.59 10.28 2.30
C ILE A 51 -7.64 10.48 3.47
N LEU A 52 -7.80 9.70 4.54
CA LEU A 52 -6.92 9.77 5.71
C LEU A 52 -5.46 9.43 5.37
N THR A 53 -5.22 8.50 4.44
CA THR A 53 -3.85 8.18 3.99
C THR A 53 -3.21 9.37 3.28
N TRP A 54 -3.95 10.04 2.39
CA TRP A 54 -3.44 11.22 1.68
C TRP A 54 -3.21 12.42 2.59
N VAL A 55 -4.10 12.65 3.57
CA VAL A 55 -3.92 13.69 4.59
C VAL A 55 -2.64 13.43 5.40
N ARG A 56 -2.41 12.18 5.84
CA ARG A 56 -1.17 11.81 6.55
C ARG A 56 0.08 12.01 5.72
N MET A 57 0.03 11.69 4.41
CA MET A 57 1.14 11.93 3.51
C MET A 57 1.42 13.42 3.34
N TRP A 58 0.38 14.24 3.22
CA TRP A 58 0.50 15.70 3.17
C TRP A 58 1.10 16.27 4.46
N ASP A 59 0.64 15.84 5.64
CA ASP A 59 1.17 16.32 6.92
C ASP A 59 2.65 15.95 7.10
N LYS A 60 3.05 14.78 6.65
CA LYS A 60 4.42 14.28 6.85
C LYS A 60 5.42 14.82 5.83
N TYR A 61 5.01 14.93 4.56
CA TYR A 61 5.95 15.20 3.47
C TYR A 61 5.55 16.39 2.57
N GLY A 62 4.40 17.02 2.81
CA GLY A 62 3.94 18.18 2.06
C GLY A 62 3.22 17.86 0.75
N ARG A 63 2.95 18.93 -0.02
CA ARG A 63 2.11 18.90 -1.24
C ARG A 63 2.71 18.05 -2.37
N SER A 64 4.03 18.13 -2.57
CA SER A 64 4.73 17.51 -3.70
C SER A 64 4.70 15.98 -3.67
N GLU A 65 4.46 15.39 -2.51
CA GLU A 65 4.47 13.93 -2.34
C GLU A 65 3.15 13.26 -2.72
N LEU A 66 2.11 14.05 -2.99
CA LEU A 66 0.89 13.58 -3.64
C LEU A 66 1.05 13.41 -5.15
N GLU A 67 2.05 14.06 -5.76
CA GLU A 67 2.37 13.94 -7.17
C GLU A 67 2.76 12.51 -7.47
N GLN A 68 2.28 11.97 -8.60
CA GLN A 68 2.45 10.57 -8.97
C GLN A 68 3.91 10.16 -8.77
N GLN A 69 4.15 9.38 -7.71
CA GLN A 69 5.51 8.98 -7.41
C GLN A 69 5.94 7.84 -8.32
N PRO A 70 7.19 7.88 -8.79
CA PRO A 70 7.72 6.85 -9.66
C PRO A 70 7.56 5.50 -8.98
N HIS A 71 7.20 4.51 -9.80
CA HIS A 71 6.96 3.13 -9.39
C HIS A 71 8.25 2.52 -8.82
N CYS A 72 8.56 2.78 -7.55
CA CYS A 72 9.68 2.16 -6.88
C CYS A 72 9.30 0.71 -6.59
N ARG A 73 9.82 -0.23 -7.38
CA ARG A 73 9.76 -1.65 -7.02
C ARG A 73 10.56 -1.84 -5.73
N PRO A 74 9.93 -2.23 -4.61
CA PRO A 74 10.67 -2.43 -3.37
C PRO A 74 11.62 -3.60 -3.55
N THR A 75 12.87 -3.41 -3.15
CA THR A 75 13.91 -4.45 -3.19
C THR A 75 13.50 -5.64 -2.32
N VAL A 76 14.07 -6.82 -2.61
CA VAL A 76 13.77 -8.04 -1.84
C VAL A 76 14.12 -7.86 -0.36
N GLN A 77 15.25 -7.21 -0.08
CA GLN A 77 15.73 -6.90 1.26
C GLN A 77 14.77 -5.98 2.02
N LEU A 78 14.31 -4.89 1.39
CA LEU A 78 13.34 -3.98 2.01
C LEU A 78 12.03 -4.68 2.37
N LYS A 79 11.59 -5.64 1.53
CA LYS A 79 10.40 -6.45 1.82
C LYS A 79 10.60 -7.39 3.01
N GLU A 80 11.82 -7.88 3.24
CA GLU A 80 12.14 -8.76 4.38
C GLU A 80 12.19 -7.97 5.69
N GLU A 81 12.86 -6.82 5.68
CA GLU A 81 12.90 -5.92 6.84
C GLU A 81 11.48 -5.49 7.26
N VAL A 82 10.63 -5.14 6.30
CA VAL A 82 9.25 -4.76 6.59
C VAL A 82 8.44 -5.92 7.16
N VAL A 83 8.64 -7.15 6.70
CA VAL A 83 7.97 -8.33 7.28
C VAL A 83 8.42 -8.55 8.72
N HIS A 84 9.70 -8.34 9.00
CA HIS A 84 10.25 -8.39 10.36
C HIS A 84 9.66 -7.27 11.26
N LEU A 85 9.56 -6.04 10.77
CA LEU A 85 8.90 -4.93 11.50
C LEU A 85 7.44 -5.24 11.86
N ILE A 86 6.71 -5.92 10.98
CA ILE A 86 5.30 -6.29 11.21
C ILE A 86 5.20 -7.43 12.23
N LEU A 87 6.01 -8.48 12.05
CA LEU A 87 5.90 -9.71 12.86
C LEU A 87 6.53 -9.56 14.24
N GLU A 88 7.67 -8.89 14.36
CA GLU A 88 8.38 -8.76 15.63
C GLU A 88 8.07 -7.45 16.35
N LYS A 89 8.04 -6.33 15.63
CA LYS A 89 7.80 -5.00 16.24
C LYS A 89 6.33 -4.57 16.23
N GLY A 90 5.44 -5.40 15.67
CA GLY A 90 4.01 -5.12 15.63
C GLY A 90 3.62 -3.88 14.82
N VAL A 91 4.48 -3.42 13.89
CA VAL A 91 4.22 -2.18 13.14
C VAL A 91 2.96 -2.33 12.29
N SER A 92 2.07 -1.35 12.38
CA SER A 92 0.81 -1.39 11.66
C SER A 92 1.00 -1.33 10.15
N LEU A 93 0.19 -2.10 9.42
CA LEU A 93 0.20 -2.09 7.94
C LEU A 93 -0.12 -0.71 7.37
N ALA A 94 -0.85 0.13 8.10
CA ALA A 94 -1.12 1.51 7.71
C ALA A 94 0.16 2.36 7.73
N HIS A 95 1.00 2.19 8.76
CA HIS A 95 2.30 2.86 8.85
C HIS A 95 3.21 2.39 7.71
N ILE A 96 3.33 1.08 7.50
CA ILE A 96 4.16 0.53 6.43
C ILE A 96 3.75 1.00 5.04
N ARG A 97 2.44 1.13 4.80
CA ARG A 97 1.90 1.64 3.55
C ARG A 97 2.31 3.10 3.28
N VAL A 98 2.40 3.91 4.33
CA VAL A 98 2.83 5.31 4.24
C VAL A 98 4.35 5.38 4.09
N GLU A 99 5.09 4.60 4.89
CA GLU A 99 6.54 4.70 5.02
C GLU A 99 7.30 4.03 3.87
N TYR A 100 6.95 2.77 3.59
CA TYR A 100 7.70 1.91 2.68
C TYR A 100 7.00 1.71 1.34
N ARG A 101 5.74 2.19 1.22
CA ARG A 101 4.93 2.15 -0.01
C ARG A 101 4.77 0.74 -0.58
N ILE A 102 4.84 -0.27 0.28
CA ILE A 102 4.69 -1.68 -0.10
C ILE A 102 3.23 -2.08 0.03
N ASP A 103 2.73 -2.80 -0.98
CA ASP A 103 1.36 -3.28 -0.99
C ASP A 103 1.07 -4.26 0.17
N LYS A 104 -0.05 -4.02 0.85
CA LYS A 104 -0.50 -4.85 1.98
C LYS A 104 -0.63 -6.33 1.61
N THR A 105 -1.07 -6.67 0.40
CA THR A 105 -1.27 -8.06 -0.02
C THR A 105 0.06 -8.79 -0.21
N VAL A 106 1.09 -8.10 -0.71
CA VAL A 106 2.46 -8.64 -0.84
C VAL A 106 3.00 -8.98 0.54
N LEU A 107 2.81 -8.09 1.50
CA LEU A 107 3.24 -8.28 2.89
C LEU A 107 2.44 -9.37 3.59
N GLN A 108 1.13 -9.41 3.40
CA GLN A 108 0.29 -10.47 3.97
C GLN A 108 0.68 -11.85 3.45
N ARG A 109 0.90 -12.00 2.14
CA ARG A 109 1.36 -13.27 1.56
C ARG A 109 2.70 -13.70 2.14
N ARG A 110 3.68 -12.78 2.21
CA ARG A 110 5.01 -13.08 2.79
C ARG A 110 4.93 -13.38 4.28
N GLY A 111 4.17 -12.63 5.05
CA GLY A 111 3.95 -12.89 6.48
C GLY A 111 3.32 -14.27 6.72
N SER A 112 2.35 -14.67 5.91
CA SER A 112 1.78 -16.02 5.96
C SER A 112 2.81 -17.10 5.61
N THR A 113 3.68 -16.86 4.60
CA THR A 113 4.78 -17.76 4.26
C THR A 113 5.76 -17.92 5.42
N VAL A 114 6.17 -16.81 6.06
CA VAL A 114 7.09 -16.85 7.21
C VAL A 114 6.49 -17.61 8.39
N ARG A 115 5.21 -17.36 8.71
CA ARG A 115 4.52 -18.09 9.79
C ARG A 115 4.44 -19.59 9.54
N LYS A 116 4.37 -20.02 8.28
CA LYS A 116 4.20 -21.42 7.90
C LYS A 116 5.52 -22.16 7.69
N TYR A 117 6.55 -21.48 7.19
CA TYR A 117 7.79 -22.10 6.71
C TYR A 117 9.07 -21.45 7.25
N GLY A 118 8.96 -20.42 8.10
CA GLY A 118 10.10 -19.63 8.58
C GLY A 118 10.63 -18.62 7.56
N TYR A 119 11.60 -17.80 7.98
CA TYR A 119 12.20 -16.74 7.15
C TYR A 119 12.98 -17.27 5.93
N GLU A 120 13.47 -18.51 6.00
CA GLU A 120 14.19 -19.18 4.90
C GLU A 120 13.32 -19.29 3.63
N ALA A 121 11.99 -19.36 3.78
CA ALA A 121 11.06 -19.40 2.66
C ALA A 121 10.88 -18.06 1.93
N LEU A 122 11.47 -16.97 2.42
CA LEU A 122 11.50 -15.68 1.73
C LEU A 122 12.67 -15.56 0.74
N LYS A 123 13.71 -16.38 0.90
CA LYS A 123 14.84 -16.43 -0.02
C LYS A 123 14.34 -16.81 -1.42
N PRO A 124 14.78 -16.13 -2.49
CA PRO A 124 14.40 -16.51 -3.83
C PRO A 124 14.82 -17.98 -4.06
N SER A 125 13.83 -18.83 -4.31
CA SER A 125 14.08 -20.20 -4.76
C SER A 125 14.97 -20.11 -5.99
N LYS A 126 16.22 -20.57 -5.85
CA LYS A 126 17.20 -20.68 -6.93
C LYS A 126 16.55 -21.54 -8.01
N ARG A 127 15.95 -20.92 -9.04
CA ARG A 127 15.48 -21.66 -10.21
C ARG A 127 16.74 -22.18 -10.88
N ARG A 128 17.08 -23.43 -10.63
CA ARG A 128 17.94 -24.19 -11.51
C ARG A 128 17.15 -24.35 -12.81
N GLY A 129 17.72 -23.84 -13.89
CA GLY A 129 17.12 -23.83 -15.21
C GLY A 129 17.90 -22.92 -16.14
N ASP A 130 19.22 -23.03 -16.09
CA ASP A 130 20.10 -22.73 -17.20
C ASP A 130 20.59 -24.10 -17.68
N HIS A 131 19.94 -24.60 -18.73
CA HIS A 131 20.53 -25.47 -19.74
C HIS A 131 19.66 -25.41 -21.00
#